data_AF-A0A183DD27-F1
#
_entry.id   AF-A0A183DD27-F1
#
_cell.length_a   1.000
_cell.length_b   1.000
_cell.length_c   1.000
_cell.angle_alpha   90.00
_cell.angle_beta   90.00
_cell.angle_gamma   90.00
#
_symmetry.space_group_name_H-M   'P 1'
#
loop_
_entity.id
_entity.type
_entity.pdbx_description
1 polymer ?
#
loop_
_entity_poly.entity_id
_entity_poly.type
_entity_poly.pdbx_seq_one_letter_code
_entity_poly.pdbx_strand_id
1 'polypeptide(L)'
;LKTGSDVKFWLEGLIKELVKRLADDQIKNNRTASSLHIGCTTDAHIARSLPMNTYDPKGLFTSVWAAFRLLNKSSTSSETW
;
A
#
# COMPACT_ATOMS: atom_id res chain seq x y z
N LEU A 1 10.32 10.58 6.26
CA LEU A 1 9.84 10.38 4.87
C LEU A 1 9.77 11.75 4.23
N LYS A 2 10.70 12.10 3.34
CA LYS A 2 10.79 13.45 2.76
C LYS A 2 10.38 13.47 1.28
N THR A 3 10.44 12.32 0.60
CA THR A 3 10.16 12.20 -0.84
C THR A 3 9.26 11.01 -1.15
N GLY A 4 8.64 11.01 -2.34
CA GLY A 4 7.89 9.86 -2.84
C GLY A 4 8.73 8.58 -2.93
N SER A 5 10.03 8.70 -3.18
CA SER A 5 10.98 7.58 -3.20
C SER A 5 11.13 6.93 -1.83
N ASP A 6 11.16 7.72 -0.75
CA ASP A 6 11.23 7.19 0.61
C ASP A 6 9.96 6.40 0.96
N VAL A 7 8.79 6.94 0.58
CA VAL A 7 7.50 6.28 0.81
C VAL A 7 7.44 4.96 0.03
N LYS A 8 7.92 4.98 -1.22
CA LYS A 8 8.01 3.79 -2.06
C LYS A 8 8.87 2.69 -1.41
N PHE A 9 10.06 3.04 -0.94
CA PHE A 9 10.99 2.10 -0.30
C PHE A 9 10.36 1.46 0.95
N TRP A 10 9.75 2.27 1.82
CA TRP A 10 9.06 1.75 3.00
C TRP A 10 7.88 0.85 2.64
N LEU A 11 7.08 1.26 1.65
CA LEU A 11 5.92 0.49 1.21
C LEU A 11 6.32 -0.88 0.65
N GLU A 12 7.39 -0.95 -0.14
CA GLU A 12 7.91 -2.22 -0.65
C GLU A 12 8.34 -3.17 0.49
N GLY A 13 8.99 -2.64 1.53
CA GLY A 13 9.37 -3.42 2.71
C GLY A 13 8.16 -3.96 3.46
N LEU A 14 7.17 -3.12 3.72
CA LEU A 14 5.94 -3.49 4.43
C LEU A 14 5.14 -4.56 3.67
N ILE A 15 5.04 -4.43 2.35
CA ILE A 15 4.29 -5.38 1.52
C ILE A 15 4.95 -6.75 1.48
N LYS A 16 6.29 -6.81 1.38
CA LYS A 16 7.01 -8.09 1.43
C LYS A 16 6.77 -8.84 2.74
N GLU A 17 6.85 -8.13 3.86
CA GLU A 17 6.61 -8.73 5.18
C GLU A 17 5.14 -9.13 5.36
N LEU A 18 4.20 -8.29 4.90
CA LEU A 18 2.77 -8.60 4.95
C LEU A 18 2.43 -9.86 4.15
N VAL A 19 2.88 -9.95 2.90
CA VAL A 19 2.66 -11.12 2.04
C VAL A 19 3.20 -12.38 2.67
N LYS A 20 4.41 -12.34 3.24
CA LYS A 20 5.02 -13.49 3.92
C LYS A 20 4.11 -14.00 5.04
N ARG A 21 3.65 -13.09 5.92
CA ARG A 21 2.77 -13.45 7.04
C ARG A 21 1.40 -13.96 6.59
N LEU A 22 0.86 -13.41 5.49
CA LEU A 22 -0.41 -13.86 4.91
C LEU A 22 -0.28 -15.27 4.31
N ALA A 23 0.83 -15.57 3.65
CA ALA A 23 1.11 -16.90 3.14
C ALA A 23 1.24 -17.93 4.28
N ASP A 24 2.00 -17.59 5.33
CA ASP A 24 2.14 -18.42 6.52
C ASP A 24 0.78 -18.65 7.22
N ASP A 25 -0.04 -17.61 7.32
CA ASP A 25 -1.39 -17.70 7.89
C ASP A 25 -2.33 -18.57 7.05
N GLN A 26 -2.28 -18.47 5.73
CA GLN A 26 -3.09 -19.30 4.83
C GLN A 26 -2.72 -20.78 4.98
N ILE A 27 -1.42 -21.09 5.04
CA ILE A 27 -0.95 -22.47 5.23
C ILE A 27 -1.39 -23.01 6.60
N LYS A 28 -1.26 -22.20 7.66
CA LYS A 28 -1.54 -22.62 9.04
C LYS A 28 -3.04 -22.72 9.35
N ASN A 29 -3.83 -21.78 8.85
CA ASN A 29 -5.22 -21.58 9.29
C ASN A 29 -6.25 -21.80 8.17
N ASN A 30 -5.82 -22.17 6.96
CA ASN A 30 -6.67 -22.41 5.79
C ASN A 30 -7.68 -21.28 5.53
N ARG A 31 -7.22 -20.03 5.64
CA ARG A 31 -8.02 -18.83 5.40
C ARG A 31 -7.28 -17.86 4.47
N THR A 32 -8.04 -17.13 3.68
CA THR A 32 -7.52 -16.12 2.75
C THR A 32 -8.12 -14.77 3.10
N ALA A 33 -7.27 -13.78 3.31
CA ALA A 33 -7.68 -12.41 3.54
C ALA A 33 -8.16 -11.80 2.21
N SER A 34 -9.31 -11.12 2.25
CA SER A 34 -10.00 -10.58 1.06
C SER A 34 -10.00 -9.06 0.97
N SER A 35 -9.60 -8.37 2.04
CA SER A 35 -9.57 -6.90 2.13
C SER A 35 -8.24 -6.44 2.72
N LEU A 36 -7.68 -5.39 2.15
CA LEU A 36 -6.49 -4.71 2.64
C LEU A 36 -6.86 -3.26 3.01
N HIS A 37 -6.64 -2.91 4.28
CA HIS A 37 -6.77 -1.54 4.75
C HIS A 37 -5.42 -0.85 4.69
N ILE A 38 -5.36 0.28 4.00
CA ILE A 38 -4.16 1.10 3.87
C ILE A 38 -4.44 2.50 4.41
N GLY A 39 -3.44 3.11 5.04
CA GLY A 39 -3.59 4.47 5.51
C GLY A 39 -2.25 5.11 5.82
N CYS A 40 -2.24 6.43 5.83
CA CYS A 40 -1.13 7.23 6.31
C CYS A 40 -1.63 8.22 7.36
N THR A 41 -0.79 8.44 8.36
CA THR A 41 -1.01 9.50 9.35
C THR A 41 -0.21 10.71 8.89
N THR A 42 -0.91 11.74 8.42
CA THR A 42 -0.39 13.09 8.25
C THR A 42 -1.03 13.98 9.33
N ASP A 43 -1.40 15.23 9.03
CA ASP A 43 -2.18 16.08 9.93
C ASP A 43 -3.63 15.58 10.12
N ALA A 44 -4.12 14.75 9.20
CA ALA A 44 -5.37 14.01 9.32
C ALA A 44 -5.13 12.53 9.00
N HIS A 45 -5.85 11.63 9.67
CA HIS A 45 -5.80 10.21 9.35
C HIS A 45 -6.54 9.95 8.04
N ILE A 46 -5.81 9.52 7.00
CA ILE A 46 -6.41 9.19 5.70
C ILE A 46 -6.21 7.71 5.45
N ALA A 47 -7.32 6.97 5.33
CA ALA A 47 -7.33 5.54 5.09
C ALA A 47 -8.26 5.17 3.94
N ARG A 48 -7.94 4.06 3.26
CA ARG A 48 -8.78 3.41 2.25
C ARG A 48 -8.71 1.90 2.40
N SER A 49 -9.78 1.24 1.99
CA SER A 49 -9.85 -0.22 1.87
C SER A 49 -9.77 -0.62 0.41
N LEU A 50 -9.03 -1.66 0.10
CA LEU A 50 -8.89 -2.23 -1.23
C LEU A 50 -9.23 -3.72 -1.19
N PRO A 51 -9.89 -4.29 -2.20
CA PRO A 51 -10.00 -5.73 -2.32
C PRO A 51 -8.61 -6.35 -2.50
N MET A 52 -8.36 -7.45 -1.80
CA MET A 52 -7.11 -8.21 -1.89
C MET A 52 -7.35 -9.50 -2.66
N ASN A 53 -6.84 -9.53 -3.90
CA ASN A 53 -7.06 -10.63 -4.83
C ASN A 53 -5.78 -11.46 -5.07
N THR A 54 -4.66 -11.08 -4.46
CA THR A 54 -3.36 -11.73 -4.67
C THR A 54 -2.45 -11.55 -3.47
N TYR A 55 -1.63 -12.58 -3.19
CA TYR A 55 -0.48 -12.50 -2.28
C TYR A 55 0.84 -12.38 -3.06
N ASP A 56 0.82 -11.95 -4.32
CA ASP A 56 2.05 -11.57 -5.03
C ASP A 56 2.53 -10.18 -4.55
N PRO A 57 3.77 -10.04 -4.04
CA PRO A 57 4.28 -8.76 -3.54
C PRO A 57 4.26 -7.64 -4.59
N LYS A 58 4.53 -7.94 -5.86
CA LYS A 58 4.59 -6.92 -6.92
C LYS A 58 3.19 -6.44 -7.30
N GLY A 59 2.24 -7.38 -7.44
CA GLY A 59 0.84 -7.09 -7.69
C GLY A 59 0.22 -6.28 -6.55
N LEU A 60 0.44 -6.70 -5.31
CA LEU A 60 -0.06 -5.98 -4.13
C LEU A 60 0.55 -4.58 -4.03
N PHE A 61 1.86 -4.44 -4.27
CA PHE A 61 2.54 -3.15 -4.32
C PHE A 61 1.94 -2.22 -5.37
N THR A 62 1.67 -2.72 -6.57
CA THR A 62 1.11 -1.91 -7.66
C THR A 62 -0.24 -1.32 -7.27
N SER A 63 -1.13 -2.13 -6.69
CA SER A 63 -2.46 -1.69 -6.23
C SER A 63 -2.39 -0.69 -5.08
N VAL A 64 -1.55 -0.96 -4.08
CA VAL A 64 -1.41 -0.07 -2.92
C VAL A 64 -0.75 1.25 -3.29
N TRP A 65 0.30 1.22 -4.13
CA TRP A 65 0.98 2.42 -4.59
C TRP A 65 0.07 3.33 -5.41
N ALA A 66 -0.78 2.76 -6.27
CA ALA A 66 -1.79 3.52 -7.00
C ALA A 66 -2.73 4.27 -6.04
N ALA A 67 -3.20 3.62 -4.99
CA ALA A 67 -4.07 4.24 -3.99
C ALA A 67 -3.34 5.29 -3.13
N PHE A 68 -2.09 5.05 -2.73
CA PHE A 68 -1.28 6.03 -1.98
C PHE A 68 -0.98 7.29 -2.80
N ARG A 69 -0.75 7.18 -4.11
CA ARG A 69 -0.56 8.35 -4.99
C ARG A 69 -1.78 9.28 -4.98
N LEU A 70 -2.99 8.74 -4.84
CA LEU A 70 -4.22 9.54 -4.72
C LEU A 70 -4.33 10.25 -3.36
N LEU A 71 -3.58 9.82 -2.34
CA LEU A 71 -3.54 10.48 -1.03
C LEU A 71 -2.56 11.64 -1.01
N ASN A 72 -1.57 11.64 -1.91
CA ASN A 72 -0.64 12.73 -2.04
C ASN A 72 -1.31 13.95 -2.66
N LYS A 73 -1.66 14.93 -1.82
CA LYS A 73 -2.27 16.21 -2.24
C LYS A 73 -1.24 17.26 -2.63
N SER A 74 0.05 16.92 -2.75
CA SER A 74 1.04 17.86 -3.28
C SER A 74 0.58 18.28 -4.67
N SER A 75 0.14 19.53 -4.81
CA SER A 75 -0.23 20.10 -6.08
C SER A 75 0.94 19.92 -7.03
N THR A 76 0.75 19.19 -8.12
CA THR A 76 1.43 19.53 -9.37
C THR A 76 0.85 20.86 -9.86
N SER A 77 0.97 21.92 -9.07
CA SER A 77 0.67 23.29 -9.50
C SER A 77 1.98 23.89 -9.99
N SER A 78 2.37 23.49 -11.20
CA SER A 78 3.20 24.28 -12.14
C SER A 78 3.56 23.36 -13.32
N GLU A 79 2.57 23.08 -14.17
CA GLU A 79 2.84 23.00 -15.61
C GLU A 79 2.10 24.18 -16.23
N THR A 80 2.79 25.33 -16.21
CA THR A 80 2.53 26.41 -17.17
C THR A 80 3.15 25.99 -18.49
N TRP A 81 2.32 25.73 -19.49
CA TRP A 81 2.67 25.85 -20.91
C TRP A 81 1.75 26.91 -21.51
#